data_AF-A0A7C9PXZ2-F1
#
_entry.id   AF-A0A7C9PXZ2-F1
#
_cell.length_a   1.000
_cell.length_b   1.000
_cell.length_c   1.000
_cell.angle_alpha   90.00
_cell.angle_beta   90.00
_cell.angle_gamma   90.00
#
_symmetry.space_group_name_H-M   'P 1'
#
loop_
_entity.id
_entity.type
_entity.pdbx_description
1 polymer ?
#
loop_
_entity_poly.entity_id
_entity_poly.type
_entity_poly.pdbx_seq_one_letter_code
_entity_poly.pdbx_strand_id
1 'polypeptide(L)'
;MVNKALNDLRKKLGVIYKKSRYLLLKNGADLNEEQKEDLMVVLSLSPTLNIAYEMKEDFIAIYERCRTPKSGRKKMDWLGSTRSNFVARTL
;
A
#
# COMPACT_ATOMS: atom_id res chain seq x y z
N MET A 1 -6.19 -19.22 -24.98
CA MET A 1 -7.35 -19.70 -24.20
C MET A 1 -7.13 -19.80 -22.69
N VAL A 2 -5.90 -19.65 -22.17
CA VAL A 2 -5.58 -19.73 -20.72
C VAL A 2 -6.21 -18.60 -19.88
N ASN A 3 -6.35 -17.39 -20.44
CA ASN A 3 -6.86 -16.22 -19.70
C ASN A 3 -8.36 -16.21 -19.42
N LYS A 4 -9.19 -16.98 -20.15
CA LYS A 4 -10.65 -16.97 -19.96
C LYS A 4 -11.05 -17.77 -18.72
N ALA A 5 -10.54 -18.99 -18.60
CA ALA A 5 -10.76 -19.84 -17.44
C ALA A 5 -10.24 -19.22 -16.14
N LEU A 6 -9.07 -18.58 -16.17
CA LEU A 6 -8.53 -17.83 -15.03
C LEU A 6 -9.44 -16.64 -14.63
N ASN A 7 -10.02 -15.92 -15.59
CA ASN A 7 -10.95 -14.83 -15.31
C ASN A 7 -12.29 -15.32 -14.73
N ASP A 8 -12.77 -16.47 -15.19
CA ASP A 8 -14.00 -17.07 -14.71
C ASP A 8 -13.81 -17.64 -13.30
N LEU A 9 -12.64 -18.24 -13.00
CA LEU A 9 -12.25 -18.65 -11.65
C LEU A 9 -12.15 -17.43 -10.73
N ARG A 10 -11.50 -16.34 -11.18
CA ARG A 10 -11.40 -15.08 -10.45
C ARG A 10 -12.77 -14.51 -10.08
N LYS A 11 -13.71 -14.51 -11.03
CA LYS A 11 -15.10 -14.07 -10.79
C LYS A 11 -15.82 -14.97 -9.79
N LYS A 12 -15.68 -16.28 -9.93
CA LYS A 12 -16.28 -17.27 -9.01
C LYS A 12 -15.73 -17.22 -7.60
N LEU A 13 -14.44 -16.90 -7.46
CA LEU A 13 -13.74 -16.79 -6.17
C LEU A 13 -13.86 -15.40 -5.54
N GLY A 14 -14.62 -14.46 -6.14
CA GLY A 14 -14.78 -13.11 -5.60
C GLY A 14 -13.50 -12.29 -5.58
N VAL A 15 -12.49 -12.64 -6.38
CA VAL A 15 -11.21 -11.91 -6.44
C VAL A 15 -11.39 -10.68 -7.33
N ILE A 16 -11.96 -9.60 -6.78
CA ILE A 16 -12.42 -8.41 -7.53
C ILE A 16 -11.26 -7.57 -8.09
N TYR A 17 -10.05 -7.76 -7.57
CA TYR A 17 -8.94 -6.82 -7.57
C TYR A 17 -8.16 -6.58 -8.87
N LYS A 18 -8.80 -6.65 -10.05
CA LYS A 18 -8.14 -6.27 -11.31
C LYS A 18 -7.66 -4.80 -11.30
N LYS A 19 -8.24 -3.97 -10.41
CA LYS A 19 -7.88 -2.56 -10.17
C LYS A 19 -7.10 -2.31 -8.87
N SER A 20 -6.81 -3.32 -8.03
CA SER A 20 -6.14 -3.08 -6.73
C SER A 20 -4.77 -2.46 -6.87
N ARG A 21 -4.02 -2.79 -7.94
CA ARG A 21 -2.73 -2.16 -8.22
C ARG A 21 -2.86 -0.65 -8.37
N TYR A 22 -3.94 -0.17 -8.98
CA TYR A 22 -4.18 1.27 -9.13
C TYR A 22 -4.57 1.91 -7.79
N LEU A 23 -5.35 1.21 -6.96
CA LEU A 23 -5.72 1.65 -5.61
C LEU A 23 -4.49 1.79 -4.70
N LEU A 24 -3.58 0.82 -4.73
CA LEU A 24 -2.36 0.83 -3.91
C LEU A 24 -1.39 1.97 -4.30
N LEU A 25 -1.33 2.31 -5.58
CA LEU A 25 -0.41 3.33 -6.09
C LEU A 25 -0.94 4.76 -5.97
N LYS A 26 -2.26 4.95 -5.99
CA LYS A 26 -2.88 6.27 -5.84
C LYS A 26 -2.62 6.82 -4.43
N ASN A 27 -2.47 8.14 -4.30
CA ASN A 27 -2.31 8.77 -2.99
C ASN A 27 -3.57 8.56 -2.17
N GLY A 28 -3.44 8.21 -0.89
CA GLY A 28 -4.58 7.95 -0.02
C GLY A 28 -5.55 9.14 0.07
N ALA A 29 -5.02 10.36 -0.01
CA ALA A 29 -5.80 11.60 -0.02
C ALA A 29 -6.73 11.75 -1.25
N ASP A 30 -6.40 11.08 -2.37
CA ASP A 30 -7.17 11.17 -3.61
C ASP A 30 -8.23 10.06 -3.73
N LEU A 31 -8.28 9.11 -2.79
CA LEU A 31 -9.24 8.01 -2.80
C LEU A 31 -10.62 8.51 -2.35
N ASN A 32 -11.67 8.10 -3.09
CA ASN A 32 -13.04 8.25 -2.62
C ASN A 32 -13.40 7.15 -1.60
N GLU A 33 -14.57 7.25 -0.97
CA GLU A 33 -14.97 6.31 0.10
C GLU A 33 -15.06 4.85 -0.39
N GLU A 34 -15.66 4.61 -1.56
CA GLU A 34 -15.71 3.26 -2.17
C GLU A 34 -14.31 2.68 -2.41
N GLN A 35 -13.38 3.51 -2.87
CA GLN A 35 -11.99 3.13 -3.10
C GLN A 35 -11.24 2.85 -1.80
N LYS A 36 -11.56 3.55 -0.70
CA LYS A 36 -10.99 3.29 0.63
C LYS A 36 -11.49 1.97 1.19
N GLU A 37 -12.78 1.67 1.03
CA GLU A 37 -13.36 0.38 1.40
C GLU A 37 -12.68 -0.76 0.64
N ASP A 38 -12.60 -0.66 -0.68
CA ASP A 38 -11.89 -1.65 -1.51
C ASP A 38 -10.42 -1.81 -1.09
N LEU A 39 -9.74 -0.70 -0.80
CA LEU A 39 -8.35 -0.71 -0.35
C LEU A 39 -8.22 -1.44 1.00
N MET A 40 -9.11 -1.20 1.97
CA MET A 40 -9.06 -1.92 3.25
C MET A 40 -9.20 -3.43 3.07
N VAL A 41 -10.07 -3.88 2.16
CA VAL A 41 -10.19 -5.32 1.89
C VAL A 41 -8.93 -5.86 1.22
N VAL A 42 -8.25 -5.08 0.36
CA VAL A 42 -6.94 -5.50 -0.21
C VAL A 42 -5.87 -5.60 0.87
N LEU A 43 -5.76 -4.60 1.75
CA LEU A 43 -4.72 -4.53 2.77
C LEU A 43 -4.91 -5.61 3.85
N SER A 44 -6.16 -6.02 4.13
CA SER A 44 -6.44 -7.10 5.09
C SER A 44 -5.97 -8.48 4.64
N LEU A 45 -5.76 -8.68 3.32
CA LEU A 45 -5.28 -9.96 2.77
C LEU A 45 -3.81 -10.24 3.08
N SER A 46 -3.02 -9.21 3.41
CA SER A 46 -1.59 -9.38 3.66
C SER A 46 -1.07 -8.29 4.61
N PRO A 47 -0.65 -8.65 5.84
CA PRO A 47 -0.03 -7.72 6.78
C PRO A 47 1.18 -6.99 6.18
N THR A 48 2.01 -7.71 5.40
CA THR A 48 3.16 -7.13 4.71
C THR A 48 2.74 -6.07 3.69
N LEU A 49 1.65 -6.32 2.96
CA LEU A 49 1.12 -5.35 2.00
C LEU A 49 0.59 -4.10 2.72
N ASN A 50 -0.07 -4.27 3.86
CA ASN A 50 -0.51 -3.15 4.69
C ASN A 50 0.67 -2.27 5.14
N ILE A 51 1.70 -2.88 5.71
CA ILE A 51 2.90 -2.16 6.14
C ILE A 51 3.56 -1.43 4.97
N ALA A 52 3.68 -2.08 3.79
CA ALA A 52 4.25 -1.45 2.62
C ALA A 52 3.43 -0.24 2.14
N TYR A 53 2.09 -0.31 2.21
CA TYR A 53 1.22 0.81 1.87
C TYR A 53 1.37 1.98 2.86
N GLU A 54 1.40 1.71 4.17
CA GLU A 54 1.66 2.73 5.20
C GLU A 54 2.99 3.45 4.95
N MET A 55 4.07 2.69 4.68
CA MET A 55 5.39 3.26 4.40
C MET A 55 5.38 4.15 3.16
N LYS A 56 4.59 3.79 2.14
CA LYS A 56 4.42 4.61 0.92
C LYS A 56 3.72 5.93 1.26
N GLU A 57 2.63 5.91 2.02
CA GLU A 57 1.89 7.12 2.41
C GLU A 57 2.73 8.03 3.31
N ASP A 58 3.52 7.47 4.23
CA ASP A 58 4.47 8.23 5.04
C ASP A 58 5.51 8.96 4.16
N PHE A 59 6.01 8.28 3.14
CA PHE A 59 6.95 8.88 2.19
C PHE A 59 6.31 10.04 1.42
N ILE A 60 5.08 9.87 0.93
CA ILE A 60 4.31 10.93 0.24
C ILE A 60 4.12 12.12 1.19
N ALA A 61 3.71 11.89 2.44
CA ALA A 61 3.53 12.95 3.41
C ALA A 61 4.82 13.71 3.71
N ILE A 62 5.98 13.03 3.72
CA ILE A 62 7.29 13.68 3.86
C ILE A 62 7.58 14.53 2.62
N TYR A 63 7.37 14.00 1.42
CA TYR A 63 7.59 14.71 0.16
C TYR A 63 6.74 15.98 0.06
N GLU A 64 5.44 15.90 0.37
CA GLU A 64 4.51 17.02 0.26
C GLU A 64 4.70 18.08 1.36
N ARG A 65 5.07 17.67 2.58
CA ARG A 65 5.11 18.59 3.74
C ARG A 65 6.50 19.11 4.08
N CYS A 66 7.56 18.46 3.65
CA CYS A 66 8.93 18.90 3.96
C CYS A 66 9.44 19.90 2.93
N ARG A 67 9.64 21.14 3.36
CA ARG A 67 10.17 22.22 2.51
C ARG A 67 11.67 22.13 2.23
N THR A 68 12.40 21.25 2.93
CA THR A 68 13.85 21.10 2.75
C THR A 68 14.28 19.63 2.79
N PRO A 69 15.35 19.26 2.05
CA PRO A 69 15.90 17.90 2.10
C PRO A 69 16.36 17.48 3.50
N LYS A 70 16.84 18.43 4.32
CA LYS A 70 17.31 18.15 5.69
C LYS A 70 16.17 17.75 6.61
N SER A 71 15.04 18.46 6.57
CA SER A 71 13.86 18.11 7.36
C SER A 71 13.21 16.81 6.90
N GLY A 72 13.24 16.53 5.58
CA GLY A 72 12.81 15.27 5.01
C GLY A 72 13.64 14.09 5.52
N ARG A 73 14.98 14.19 5.42
CA ARG A 73 15.90 13.16 5.91
C ARG A 73 15.67 12.81 7.38
N LYS A 74 15.54 13.81 8.26
CA LYS A 74 15.26 13.59 9.69
C LYS A 74 13.96 12.79 9.92
N LYS A 75 12.93 13.00 9.08
CA LYS A 75 11.67 12.24 9.17
C LYS A 75 11.78 10.83 8.56
N MET A 76 12.82 10.56 7.80
CA MET A 76 13.13 9.26 7.21
C MET A 76 14.18 8.48 8.02
N ASP A 77 14.53 8.91 9.24
CA ASP A 77 15.55 8.24 10.08
C ASP A 77 15.22 6.74 10.33
N TRP A 78 13.94 6.36 10.22
CA TRP A 78 13.49 4.96 10.25
C TRP A 78 14.09 4.10 9.13
N LEU A 79 14.47 4.67 7.97
CA LEU A 79 15.13 3.93 6.87
C LEU A 79 16.44 3.28 7.32
N GLY A 80 17.21 3.95 8.18
CA GLY A 80 18.44 3.38 8.75
C GLY A 80 18.19 2.20 9.69
N SER A 81 16.98 2.13 10.29
CA SER A 81 16.57 1.08 11.24
C SER A 81 15.78 -0.06 10.58
N THR A 82 15.46 0.02 9.28
CA THR A 82 14.56 -0.92 8.58
C THR A 82 15.03 -2.37 8.59
N ARG A 83 16.35 -2.63 8.65
CA ARG A 83 16.87 -4.02 8.78
C ARG A 83 16.38 -4.72 10.05
N SER A 84 16.13 -3.98 11.14
CA SER A 84 15.69 -4.56 12.43
C SER A 84 14.16 -4.48 12.61
N ASN A 85 13.51 -3.44 12.10
CA ASN A 85 12.07 -3.22 12.33
C ASN A 85 11.14 -4.07 11.45
N PHE A 86 11.60 -4.56 10.28
CA PHE A 86 10.77 -5.42 9.43
C PHE A 86 10.39 -6.72 10.15
N VAL A 87 11.28 -7.25 11.00
CA VAL A 87 11.06 -8.47 11.79
C VAL A 87 10.17 -8.22 13.02
N ALA A 88 10.26 -7.03 13.64
CA ALA A 88 9.52 -6.72 14.86
C ALA A 88 8.03 -6.36 14.65
N ARG A 89 7.63 -5.98 13.42
CA ARG A 89 6.22 -5.67 13.08
C ARG A 89 5.46 -6.84 12.46
N THR A 90 6.13 -7.95 12.15
CA THR A 90 5.52 -9.17 11.59
C THR A 90 5.27 -10.28 12.62
N LEU A 91 5.70 -10.08 13.87
CA LEU A 91 5.43 -10.94 15.04
C LEU A 91 4.37 -10.28 15.93
#